data_AF-A0A8W8MRP7-F1
#
_entry.id   AF-A0A8W8MRP7-F1
#
_cell.length_a   1.000
_cell.length_b   1.000
_cell.length_c   1.000
_cell.angle_alpha   90.00
_cell.angle_beta   90.00
_cell.angle_gamma   90.00
#
_symmetry.space_group_name_H-M   'P 1'
#
loop_
_entity.id
_entity.type
_entity.pdbx_description
1 polymer ?
#
loop_
_entity_poly.entity_id
_entity_poly.type
_entity_poly.pdbx_seq_one_letter_code
_entity_poly.pdbx_strand_id
1 'polypeptide(L)'
;MDRDRVNIPPLPKTKDQLKEKNRKLRKELDTLRRQYRENVWSVIENLKRHYDETKHDLTPSYETLKRLIKISTSDEVLEGCRVPEHKHSVQNKGIDHSFNHHSTACMETHLQNAVASRYEPRKGTGGLLQSCREFSGRGDNHAVQQRRREVADMHKSEIAEENDELKHHIQCYDSKFLRAHNRLNKLRQEYSASKQYLPPKRYRLLKEMIETVVEDSKLKPD
;
A
#
# COMPACT_ATOMS: atom_id res chain seq x y z
N MET A 1 -32.38 10.47 42.68
CA MET A 1 -33.05 11.09 41.50
C MET A 1 -31.98 11.25 40.44
N ASP A 2 -31.52 10.13 39.87
CA ASP A 2 -30.55 10.13 38.78
C ASP A 2 -31.28 10.42 37.48
N ARG A 3 -30.91 11.53 36.82
CA ARG A 3 -31.43 11.87 35.50
C ARG A 3 -30.74 10.95 34.50
N ASP A 4 -31.51 10.02 33.95
CA ASP A 4 -31.16 9.23 32.79
C ASP A 4 -30.59 10.14 31.69
N ARG A 5 -29.29 10.01 31.43
CA ARG A 5 -28.68 10.58 30.22
C ARG A 5 -29.23 9.78 29.05
N VAL A 6 -30.29 10.29 28.46
CA VAL A 6 -30.84 9.80 27.19
C VAL A 6 -29.69 9.78 26.19
N ASN A 7 -29.21 8.58 25.86
CA ASN A 7 -28.19 8.35 24.85
C ASN A 7 -28.85 8.54 23.49
N ILE A 8 -28.98 9.81 23.07
CA ILE A 8 -29.58 10.16 21.78
C ILE A 8 -28.63 9.63 20.69
N PRO A 9 -29.07 8.69 19.84
CA PRO A 9 -28.23 8.20 18.76
C PRO A 9 -27.85 9.37 17.84
N PRO A 10 -26.59 9.43 17.37
CA PRO A 10 -26.12 10.54 16.57
C PRO A 10 -27.04 10.74 15.35
N LEU A 11 -27.46 11.99 15.12
CA LEU A 11 -28.34 12.33 14.01
C LEU A 11 -27.77 11.76 12.69
N PRO A 12 -28.62 11.15 11.84
CA PRO A 12 -28.17 10.56 10.60
C PRO A 12 -27.56 11.65 9.71
N LYS A 13 -26.28 11.49 9.36
CA LYS A 13 -25.51 12.48 8.56
C LYS A 13 -26.29 12.93 7.35
N THR A 14 -26.29 14.23 7.02
CA THR A 14 -26.99 14.73 5.83
C THR A 14 -26.28 14.28 4.55
N LYS A 15 -26.98 14.29 3.41
CA LYS A 15 -26.36 13.95 2.10
C LYS A 15 -25.16 14.87 1.82
N ASP A 16 -25.27 16.15 2.15
CA ASP A 16 -24.20 17.13 1.94
C ASP A 16 -22.99 16.89 2.85
N GLN A 17 -23.22 16.49 4.11
CA GLN A 17 -22.12 16.07 5.00
C GLN A 17 -21.38 14.85 4.46
N LEU A 18 -22.09 13.89 3.85
CA LEU A 18 -21.46 12.72 3.23
C LEU A 18 -20.69 13.09 1.96
N LYS A 19 -21.20 14.00 1.13
CA LYS A 19 -20.51 14.55 -0.04
C LYS A 19 -19.23 15.28 0.35
N GLU A 20 -19.29 16.14 1.37
CA GLU A 20 -18.12 16.89 1.83
C GLU A 20 -17.05 15.98 2.45
N LYS A 21 -17.47 14.95 3.20
CA LYS A 21 -16.56 13.92 3.70
C LYS A 21 -15.88 13.16 2.54
N ASN A 22 -16.63 12.80 1.51
CA ASN A 22 -16.12 12.09 0.34
C ASN A 22 -15.07 12.93 -0.39
N ARG A 23 -15.37 14.21 -0.62
CA ARG A 23 -14.43 15.17 -1.21
C ARG A 23 -13.12 15.25 -0.42
N LYS A 24 -13.18 15.32 0.91
CA LYS A 24 -11.99 15.34 1.78
C LYS A 24 -11.20 14.04 1.68
N LEU A 25 -11.86 12.89 1.75
CA LEU A 25 -11.22 11.57 1.66
C LEU A 25 -10.54 11.36 0.30
N ARG A 26 -11.17 11.77 -0.81
CA ARG A 26 -10.54 11.72 -2.14
C ARG A 26 -9.27 12.56 -2.20
N LYS A 27 -9.32 13.80 -1.68
CA LYS A 27 -8.13 14.67 -1.63
C LYS A 27 -7.01 14.08 -0.77
N GLU A 28 -7.36 13.45 0.36
CA GLU A 28 -6.41 12.78 1.24
C GLU A 28 -5.76 11.57 0.55
N LEU A 29 -6.55 10.70 -0.07
CA LEU A 29 -6.06 9.55 -0.83
C LEU A 29 -5.15 9.98 -1.99
N ASP A 30 -5.53 11.00 -2.75
CA ASP A 30 -4.70 11.53 -3.85
C ASP A 30 -3.37 12.10 -3.32
N THR A 31 -3.39 12.73 -2.14
CA THR A 31 -2.17 13.25 -1.49
C THR A 31 -1.24 12.11 -1.07
N LEU A 32 -1.78 11.07 -0.41
CA LEU A 32 -1.01 9.89 0.00
C LEU A 32 -0.44 9.13 -1.20
N ARG A 33 -1.23 8.99 -2.26
CA ARG A 33 -0.79 8.41 -3.54
C ARG A 33 0.44 9.12 -4.09
N ARG A 34 0.38 10.45 -4.15
CA ARG A 34 1.47 11.27 -4.65
C ARG A 34 2.72 11.14 -3.76
N GLN A 35 2.56 11.31 -2.45
CA GLN A 35 3.65 11.16 -1.49
C GLN A 35 4.30 9.78 -1.55
N TYR A 36 3.50 8.71 -1.66
CA TYR A 36 4.03 7.35 -1.77
C TYR A 36 4.82 7.18 -3.07
N ARG A 37 4.31 7.70 -4.18
CA ARG A 37 5.00 7.65 -5.47
C ARG A 37 6.32 8.41 -5.44
N GLU A 38 6.32 9.62 -4.89
CA GLU A 38 7.47 10.51 -4.84
C GLU A 38 8.54 10.05 -3.85
N ASN A 39 8.15 9.67 -2.63
CA ASN A 39 9.10 9.41 -1.55
C ASN A 39 9.52 7.93 -1.46
N VAL A 40 8.64 7.01 -1.84
CA VAL A 40 8.85 5.56 -1.66
C VAL A 40 9.13 4.88 -3.00
N TRP A 41 8.17 4.96 -3.92
CA TRP A 41 8.26 4.20 -5.17
C TRP A 41 9.42 4.66 -6.04
N SER A 42 9.66 5.97 -6.14
CA SER A 42 10.79 6.51 -6.91
C SER A 42 12.13 5.93 -6.45
N VAL A 43 12.32 5.75 -5.13
CA VAL A 43 13.53 5.17 -4.55
C VAL A 43 13.66 3.69 -4.91
N ILE A 44 12.58 2.92 -4.76
CA ILE A 44 12.57 1.48 -5.07
C ILE A 44 12.79 1.26 -6.56
N GLU A 45 12.16 2.07 -7.41
CA GLU A 45 12.32 2.04 -8.86
C GLU A 45 13.73 2.43 -9.29
N ASN A 46 14.31 3.47 -8.69
CA ASN A 46 15.70 3.86 -8.93
C ASN A 46 16.67 2.75 -8.49
N LEU A 47 16.45 2.15 -7.32
CA LEU A 47 17.25 1.02 -6.84
C LEU A 47 17.17 -0.16 -7.82
N LYS A 48 15.97 -0.50 -8.28
CA LYS A 48 15.75 -1.56 -9.26
C LYS A 48 16.42 -1.27 -10.59
N ARG A 49 16.22 -0.07 -11.15
CA ARG A 49 16.79 0.34 -12.44
C ARG A 49 18.31 0.21 -12.42
N HIS A 50 18.96 0.80 -11.41
CA HIS A 50 20.42 0.74 -11.32
C HIS A 50 20.93 -0.67 -10.98
N TYR A 51 20.18 -1.45 -10.21
CA TYR A 51 20.52 -2.84 -9.97
C TYR A 51 20.44 -3.68 -11.26
N ASP A 52 19.38 -3.52 -12.05
CA ASP A 52 19.21 -4.20 -13.33
C ASP A 52 20.28 -3.78 -14.35
N GLU A 53 20.67 -2.50 -14.40
CA GLU A 53 21.82 -2.01 -15.19
C GLU A 53 23.10 -2.78 -14.83
N THR A 54 23.33 -3.06 -13.54
CA THR A 54 24.50 -3.83 -13.12
C THR A 54 24.43 -5.32 -13.45
N LYS A 55 23.27 -5.88 -13.80
CA LYS A 55 23.16 -7.31 -14.19
C LYS A 55 23.82 -7.60 -15.54
N HIS A 56 23.95 -6.58 -16.39
CA HIS A 56 24.66 -6.71 -17.67
C HIS A 56 26.18 -6.71 -17.49
N ASP A 57 26.68 -6.22 -16.35
CA ASP A 57 28.04 -6.50 -15.91
C ASP A 57 28.06 -7.91 -15.32
N LEU A 58 28.97 -8.77 -15.81
CA LEU A 58 29.16 -10.15 -15.29
C LEU A 58 29.41 -10.17 -13.76
N THR A 59 29.93 -9.06 -13.24
CA THR A 59 30.02 -8.77 -11.80
C THR A 59 29.78 -7.29 -11.57
N PRO A 60 28.57 -6.86 -11.11
CA PRO A 60 28.39 -5.55 -10.51
C PRO A 60 29.58 -5.23 -9.61
N SER A 61 30.19 -4.05 -9.75
CA SER A 61 31.25 -3.69 -8.82
C SER A 61 30.67 -3.71 -7.40
N TYR A 62 31.36 -4.39 -6.49
CA TYR A 62 31.01 -4.45 -5.08
C TYR A 62 30.78 -3.05 -4.48
N GLU A 63 31.50 -2.04 -4.98
CA GLU A 63 31.31 -0.64 -4.60
C GLU A 63 29.99 -0.03 -5.12
N THR A 64 29.51 -0.47 -6.29
CA THR A 64 28.21 -0.07 -6.82
C THR A 64 27.08 -0.58 -5.93
N LEU A 65 27.08 -1.87 -5.56
CA LEU A 65 26.06 -2.43 -4.67
C LEU A 65 26.04 -1.72 -3.30
N LYS A 66 27.22 -1.44 -2.73
CA LYS A 66 27.33 -0.64 -1.50
C LYS A 66 26.73 0.75 -1.65
N ARG A 67 27.00 1.43 -2.76
CA ARG A 67 26.49 2.78 -3.04
C ARG A 67 24.97 2.76 -3.18
N LEU A 68 24.41 1.81 -3.92
CA LEU A 68 22.97 1.66 -4.10
C LEU A 68 22.24 1.49 -2.77
N ILE A 69 22.75 0.62 -1.91
CA ILE A 69 22.17 0.43 -0.57
C ILE A 69 22.24 1.72 0.23
N LYS A 70 23.40 2.38 0.30
CA LYS A 70 23.55 3.63 1.06
C LYS A 70 22.61 4.75 0.61
N ILE A 71 22.45 4.93 -0.70
CA ILE A 71 21.56 5.97 -1.26
C ILE A 71 20.10 5.62 -0.99
N SER A 72 19.70 4.37 -1.22
CA SER A 72 18.32 3.91 -1.02
C SER A 72 17.91 3.73 0.45
N THR A 73 18.87 3.81 1.39
CA THR A 73 18.61 3.75 2.83
C THR A 73 19.19 4.95 3.58
N SER A 74 19.27 6.11 2.93
CA SER A 74 19.67 7.35 3.62
C SER A 74 18.63 7.72 4.68
N ASP A 75 19.03 8.54 5.65
CA ASP A 75 18.10 8.98 6.70
C ASP A 75 16.93 9.79 6.10
N GLU A 76 17.20 10.59 5.07
CA GLU A 76 16.17 11.33 4.31
C GLU A 76 15.16 10.38 3.66
N VAL A 77 15.62 9.31 3.01
CA VAL A 77 14.74 8.32 2.38
C VAL A 77 13.90 7.61 3.43
N LEU A 78 14.50 7.19 4.55
CA LEU A 78 13.78 6.49 5.60
C LEU A 78 12.75 7.41 6.27
N GLU A 79 13.06 8.68 6.47
CA GLU A 79 12.08 9.66 6.95
C GLU A 79 10.93 9.82 5.95
N GLY A 80 11.23 9.92 4.65
CA GLY A 80 10.22 9.98 3.59
C GLY A 80 9.34 8.73 3.45
N CYS A 81 9.81 7.58 3.97
CA CYS A 81 9.04 6.33 4.01
C CYS A 81 8.14 6.20 5.25
N ARG A 82 8.25 7.10 6.24
CA ARG A 82 7.34 7.07 7.39
C ARG A 82 5.91 7.29 6.95
N VAL A 83 4.98 6.70 7.69
CA VAL A 83 3.55 6.90 7.47
C VAL A 83 3.24 8.37 7.74
N PRO A 84 2.71 9.13 6.75
CA PRO A 84 2.36 10.52 6.96
C PRO A 84 1.29 10.66 8.04
N GLU A 85 1.32 11.75 8.80
CA GLU A 85 0.24 12.04 9.75
C GLU A 85 -1.03 12.45 9.00
N HIS A 86 -2.12 11.71 9.20
CA HIS A 86 -3.44 12.10 8.68
C HIS A 86 -4.58 11.55 9.54
N LYS A 87 -5.77 12.17 9.43
CA LYS A 87 -6.91 11.95 10.35
C LYS A 87 -7.41 10.51 10.40
N HIS A 88 -7.19 9.75 9.33
CA HIS A 88 -7.67 8.38 9.19
C HIS A 88 -6.56 7.34 9.36
N SER A 89 -5.37 7.78 9.77
CA SER A 89 -4.23 6.88 9.96
C SER A 89 -4.52 5.87 11.05
N VAL A 90 -4.11 4.63 10.80
CA VAL A 90 -4.22 3.53 11.78
C VAL A 90 -3.27 3.76 12.96
N GLN A 91 -2.19 4.52 12.75
CA GLN A 91 -1.20 4.84 13.79
C GLN A 91 -1.73 5.80 14.87
N ASN A 92 -2.72 6.64 14.53
CA ASN A 92 -3.34 7.58 15.47
C ASN A 92 -4.22 6.90 16.54
N LYS A 93 -4.43 5.58 16.45
CA LYS A 93 -5.23 4.83 17.43
C LYS A 93 -4.41 4.29 18.61
N GLY A 94 -3.16 4.69 18.78
CA GLY A 94 -2.32 4.25 19.90
C GLY A 94 -2.10 2.73 19.92
N ILE A 95 -2.08 2.10 18.75
CA ILE A 95 -1.78 0.67 18.65
C ILE A 95 -0.27 0.52 18.65
N ASP A 96 0.21 -0.10 19.72
CA ASP A 96 1.58 -0.48 20.02
C ASP A 96 2.35 -0.92 18.77
N HIS A 97 3.61 -0.49 18.66
CA HIS A 97 4.52 -0.73 17.52
C HIS A 97 4.90 -2.21 17.29
N SER A 98 4.12 -3.15 17.84
CA SER A 98 4.27 -4.60 17.69
C SER A 98 3.25 -5.16 16.69
N PHE A 99 3.17 -4.61 15.46
CA PHE A 99 2.52 -5.35 14.39
C PHE A 99 3.44 -6.47 13.92
N ASN A 100 3.11 -7.66 14.44
CA ASN A 100 3.69 -8.95 14.12
C ASN A 100 4.00 -9.08 12.62
N HIS A 101 5.22 -9.45 12.29
CA HIS A 101 5.85 -9.39 10.96
C HIS A 101 5.17 -10.24 9.86
N HIS A 102 4.01 -10.83 10.10
CA HIS A 102 3.35 -11.81 9.22
C HIS A 102 1.97 -11.38 8.70
N SER A 103 1.37 -10.30 9.21
CA SER A 103 0.06 -9.83 8.74
C SER A 103 0.14 -8.47 8.03
N THR A 104 0.73 -8.46 6.83
CA THR A 104 0.71 -7.32 5.88
C THR A 104 -0.25 -7.56 4.71
N ALA A 105 -1.26 -8.40 4.92
CA ALA A 105 -2.38 -8.48 3.99
C ALA A 105 -3.36 -7.35 4.35
N CYS A 106 -3.28 -6.21 3.64
CA CYS A 106 -4.51 -5.47 3.31
C CYS A 106 -5.45 -6.55 2.76
N MET A 107 -6.66 -6.72 3.31
CA MET A 107 -7.61 -7.74 2.86
C MET A 107 -8.14 -7.39 1.46
N GLU A 108 -7.26 -7.45 0.46
CA GLU A 108 -7.55 -7.31 -0.96
C GLU A 108 -8.54 -8.40 -1.44
N THR A 109 -8.57 -9.53 -0.73
CA THR A 109 -9.41 -10.70 -1.04
C THR A 109 -10.90 -10.52 -0.79
N HIS A 110 -11.33 -9.58 0.07
CA HIS A 110 -12.78 -9.45 0.39
C HIS A 110 -13.54 -8.50 -0.56
N LEU A 111 -12.84 -7.62 -1.29
CA LEU A 111 -13.48 -6.72 -2.26
C LEU A 111 -13.61 -7.32 -3.66
N GLN A 112 -12.71 -8.23 -4.06
CA GLN A 112 -12.77 -8.85 -5.39
C GLN A 112 -14.10 -9.58 -5.64
N ASN A 113 -14.62 -10.32 -4.65
CA ASN A 113 -15.89 -11.02 -4.77
C ASN A 113 -17.11 -10.07 -4.73
N ALA A 114 -17.07 -9.01 -3.91
CA ALA A 114 -18.17 -8.07 -3.80
C ALA A 114 -18.29 -7.11 -5.00
N VAL A 115 -17.16 -6.78 -5.64
CA VAL A 115 -17.11 -5.92 -6.84
C VAL A 115 -17.44 -6.71 -8.09
N ALA A 116 -16.92 -7.95 -8.25
CA ALA A 116 -17.22 -8.80 -9.40
C ALA A 116 -18.72 -9.15 -9.50
N SER A 117 -19.40 -9.39 -8.38
CA SER A 117 -20.85 -9.66 -8.38
C SER A 117 -21.72 -8.45 -8.75
N ARG A 118 -21.19 -7.21 -8.77
CA ARG A 118 -21.97 -5.99 -9.08
C ARG A 118 -21.99 -5.60 -10.57
N TYR A 119 -21.14 -6.21 -11.41
CA TYR A 119 -20.97 -5.79 -12.81
C TYR A 119 -21.12 -6.91 -13.85
N GLU A 120 -21.52 -8.13 -13.47
CA GLU A 120 -22.02 -9.13 -14.41
C GLU A 120 -23.30 -8.62 -15.10
N PRO A 121 -23.35 -8.54 -16.44
CA PRO A 121 -24.60 -8.29 -17.14
C PRO A 121 -25.48 -9.53 -16.96
N ARG A 122 -26.67 -9.36 -16.36
CA ARG A 122 -27.72 -10.39 -16.29
C ARG A 122 -27.86 -11.14 -17.62
N LYS A 123 -27.21 -12.29 -17.75
CA LYS A 123 -27.48 -13.33 -18.75
C LYS A 123 -27.81 -14.61 -17.98
N GLY A 124 -28.89 -15.24 -18.43
CA GLY A 124 -29.68 -16.20 -17.68
C GLY A 124 -28.93 -17.43 -17.16
N THR A 125 -29.55 -18.01 -16.14
CA THR A 125 -29.57 -19.44 -15.77
C THR A 125 -28.64 -20.37 -16.57
N GLY A 126 -27.54 -20.78 -15.93
CA GLY A 126 -26.78 -21.97 -16.31
C GLY A 126 -25.29 -21.86 -15.99
N GLY A 127 -24.82 -22.60 -14.98
CA GLY A 127 -23.38 -22.86 -14.82
C GLY A 127 -22.85 -22.90 -13.40
N LEU A 128 -23.24 -23.90 -12.60
CA LEU A 128 -22.65 -24.20 -11.29
C LEU A 128 -21.26 -24.89 -11.40
N LEU A 129 -20.49 -24.68 -12.48
CA LEU A 129 -19.31 -25.49 -12.80
C LEU A 129 -18.21 -24.69 -13.53
N GLN A 130 -17.64 -23.68 -12.86
CA GLN A 130 -16.35 -23.11 -13.28
C GLN A 130 -15.48 -22.75 -12.09
N SER A 131 -15.39 -23.65 -11.10
CA SER A 131 -14.32 -23.58 -10.10
C SER A 131 -12.98 -23.89 -10.77
N CYS A 132 -11.93 -23.15 -10.38
CA CYS A 132 -10.51 -23.50 -10.48
C CYS A 132 -9.75 -23.33 -11.83
N ARG A 133 -9.83 -22.17 -12.53
CA ARG A 133 -8.87 -21.89 -13.62
C ARG A 133 -8.19 -20.51 -13.66
N GLU A 134 -8.35 -19.64 -12.65
CA GLU A 134 -7.74 -18.30 -12.68
C GLU A 134 -6.85 -17.99 -11.46
N PHE A 135 -6.15 -19.01 -10.96
CA PHE A 135 -5.06 -18.88 -9.98
C PHE A 135 -3.74 -18.40 -10.62
N SER A 136 -3.81 -17.59 -11.68
CA SER A 136 -2.64 -17.10 -12.42
C SER A 136 -2.70 -15.60 -12.64
N GLY A 137 -2.41 -14.85 -11.57
CA GLY A 137 -1.60 -13.62 -11.54
C GLY A 137 -1.66 -12.62 -12.71
N ARG A 138 -2.81 -12.42 -13.35
CA ARG A 138 -3.04 -11.40 -14.38
C ARG A 138 -4.50 -10.97 -14.33
N GLY A 139 -4.77 -9.85 -13.66
CA GLY A 139 -6.11 -9.27 -13.62
C GLY A 139 -6.24 -8.04 -12.74
N ASP A 140 -5.22 -7.75 -11.93
CA ASP A 140 -5.23 -6.58 -11.07
C ASP A 140 -4.97 -5.31 -11.89
N ASN A 141 -5.80 -4.29 -11.68
CA ASN A 141 -5.58 -2.84 -11.92
C ASN A 141 -6.59 -2.10 -12.81
N HIS A 142 -7.61 -2.74 -13.38
CA HIS A 142 -8.61 -2.01 -14.19
C HIS A 142 -9.82 -1.43 -13.42
N ALA A 143 -10.10 -1.90 -12.19
CA ALA A 143 -11.35 -1.55 -11.51
C ALA A 143 -11.40 -0.11 -10.92
N VAL A 144 -10.25 0.52 -10.67
CA VAL A 144 -10.23 1.87 -10.04
C VAL A 144 -10.27 3.01 -11.08
N GLN A 145 -10.09 2.71 -12.37
CA GLN A 145 -10.25 3.69 -13.45
C GLN A 145 -11.66 3.73 -14.06
N GLN A 146 -12.62 3.02 -13.47
CA GLN A 146 -13.95 2.86 -14.06
C GLN A 146 -14.89 4.00 -13.62
N ARG A 147 -15.03 5.01 -14.49
CA ARG A 147 -16.02 6.11 -14.49
C ARG A 147 -16.40 6.62 -13.10
N ARG A 148 -15.68 7.65 -12.64
CA ARG A 148 -16.09 8.52 -11.52
C ARG A 148 -17.52 9.00 -11.77
N ARG A 149 -18.53 8.31 -11.23
CA ARG A 149 -19.88 8.86 -11.13
C ARG A 149 -19.78 10.11 -10.28
N GLU A 150 -20.43 11.17 -10.70
CA GLU A 150 -20.46 12.39 -9.91
C GLU A 150 -21.19 12.10 -8.60
N VAL A 151 -20.52 12.33 -7.47
CA VAL A 151 -21.10 12.16 -6.12
C VAL A 151 -22.38 12.99 -5.96
N ALA A 152 -22.57 14.00 -6.83
CA ALA A 152 -23.78 14.78 -6.97
C ALA A 152 -25.05 13.91 -7.13
N ASP A 153 -24.94 12.88 -7.97
CA ASP A 153 -26.07 12.05 -8.45
C ASP A 153 -26.28 10.78 -7.62
N MET A 154 -25.27 10.39 -6.82
CA MET A 154 -25.32 9.18 -6.00
C MET A 154 -26.37 9.26 -4.89
N HIS A 155 -26.94 8.11 -4.52
CA HIS A 155 -27.81 8.00 -3.36
C HIS A 155 -27.01 8.11 -2.05
N LYS A 156 -27.69 8.49 -0.97
CA LYS A 156 -27.06 8.71 0.35
C LYS A 156 -26.28 7.47 0.84
N SER A 157 -26.83 6.28 0.63
CA SER A 157 -26.20 5.00 0.99
C SER A 157 -24.94 4.74 0.16
N GLU A 158 -24.97 4.99 -1.14
CA GLU A 158 -23.82 4.80 -2.03
C GLU A 158 -22.66 5.72 -1.66
N ILE A 159 -22.94 6.98 -1.30
CA ILE A 159 -21.91 7.93 -0.83
C ILE A 159 -21.32 7.47 0.51
N ALA A 160 -22.12 6.82 1.37
CA ALA A 160 -21.63 6.27 2.64
C ALA A 160 -20.70 5.06 2.40
N GLU A 161 -21.08 4.14 1.50
CA GLU A 161 -20.26 3.00 1.08
C GLU A 161 -18.91 3.48 0.50
N GLU A 162 -18.95 4.39 -0.49
CA GLU A 162 -17.72 4.91 -1.11
C GLU A 162 -16.82 5.63 -0.08
N ASN A 163 -17.41 6.33 0.89
CA ASN A 163 -16.65 6.95 1.98
C ASN A 163 -15.91 5.93 2.85
N ASP A 164 -16.45 4.74 3.05
CA ASP A 164 -15.81 3.71 3.86
C ASP A 164 -14.76 2.93 3.03
N GLU A 165 -14.99 2.76 1.73
CA GLU A 165 -13.98 2.29 0.77
C GLU A 165 -12.78 3.23 0.69
N LEU A 166 -13.00 4.54 0.55
CA LEU A 166 -11.92 5.53 0.50
C LEU A 166 -11.07 5.53 1.77
N LYS A 167 -11.69 5.38 2.95
CA LYS A 167 -10.94 5.22 4.21
C LYS A 167 -10.11 3.94 4.20
N HIS A 168 -10.67 2.84 3.71
CA HIS A 168 -9.95 1.58 3.65
C HIS A 168 -8.71 1.72 2.74
N HIS A 169 -8.85 2.35 1.57
CA HIS A 169 -7.71 2.64 0.69
C HIS A 169 -6.65 3.51 1.38
N ILE A 170 -7.06 4.56 2.08
CA ILE A 170 -6.15 5.40 2.87
C ILE A 170 -5.37 4.56 3.89
N GLN A 171 -6.03 3.64 4.61
CA GLN A 171 -5.38 2.76 5.58
C GLN A 171 -4.46 1.72 4.92
N CYS A 172 -4.78 1.25 3.72
CA CYS A 172 -3.86 0.39 2.98
C CYS A 172 -2.60 1.14 2.54
N TYR A 173 -2.67 2.46 2.30
CA TYR A 173 -1.46 3.28 2.10
C TYR A 173 -0.57 3.34 3.36
N ASP A 174 -1.12 3.46 4.57
CA ASP A 174 -0.32 3.36 5.81
C ASP A 174 0.48 2.05 5.86
N SER A 175 -0.18 0.95 5.50
CA SER A 175 0.44 -0.37 5.48
C SER A 175 1.55 -0.45 4.42
N LYS A 176 1.36 0.19 3.25
CA LYS A 176 2.38 0.29 2.20
C LYS A 176 3.60 1.10 2.65
N PHE A 177 3.38 2.29 3.24
CA PHE A 177 4.46 3.12 3.81
C PHE A 177 5.25 2.37 4.89
N LEU A 178 4.55 1.78 5.87
CA LEU A 178 5.17 1.01 6.94
C LEU A 178 5.99 -0.16 6.41
N ARG A 179 5.46 -0.89 5.43
CA ARG A 179 6.18 -1.99 4.78
C ARG A 179 7.46 -1.49 4.12
N ALA A 180 7.39 -0.42 3.35
CA ALA A 180 8.54 0.16 2.66
C ALA A 180 9.61 0.61 3.65
N HIS A 181 9.22 1.36 4.68
CA HIS A 181 10.10 1.79 5.76
C HIS A 181 10.81 0.60 6.40
N ASN A 182 10.07 -0.44 6.77
CA ASN A 182 10.64 -1.64 7.40
C ASN A 182 11.58 -2.39 6.46
N ARG A 183 11.27 -2.47 5.16
CA ARG A 183 12.10 -3.15 4.18
C ARG A 183 13.43 -2.44 3.96
N LEU A 184 13.40 -1.12 3.81
CA LEU A 184 14.60 -0.29 3.64
C LEU A 184 15.42 -0.19 4.93
N ASN A 185 14.77 -0.11 6.10
CA ASN A 185 15.49 -0.11 7.37
C ASN A 185 16.16 -1.47 7.63
N LYS A 186 15.50 -2.58 7.28
CA LYS A 186 16.11 -3.91 7.35
C LYS A 186 17.31 -4.02 6.39
N LEU A 187 17.19 -3.55 5.15
CA LEU A 187 18.29 -3.47 4.19
C LEU A 187 19.51 -2.73 4.79
N ARG A 188 19.28 -1.61 5.48
CA ARG A 188 20.33 -0.82 6.15
C ARG A 188 21.01 -1.59 7.30
N GLN A 189 20.22 -2.29 8.11
CA GLN A 189 20.71 -3.08 9.24
C GLN A 189 21.54 -4.28 8.77
N GLU A 190 21.02 -5.05 7.81
CA GLU A 190 21.71 -6.21 7.24
C GLU A 190 22.98 -5.78 6.49
N TYR A 191 22.96 -4.65 5.78
CA TYR A 191 24.15 -4.05 5.20
C TYR A 191 25.24 -3.77 6.25
N SER A 192 24.85 -3.19 7.38
CA SER A 192 25.77 -2.91 8.48
C SER A 192 26.33 -4.20 9.09
N ALA A 193 25.48 -5.19 9.33
CA ALA A 193 25.87 -6.50 9.85
C ALA A 193 26.76 -7.29 8.86
N SER A 194 26.58 -7.08 7.55
CA SER A 194 27.38 -7.75 6.51
C SER A 194 28.86 -7.39 6.56
N LYS A 195 29.22 -6.25 7.17
CA LYS A 195 30.60 -5.73 7.24
C LYS A 195 31.59 -6.68 7.91
N GLN A 196 31.09 -7.61 8.73
CA GLN A 196 31.93 -8.64 9.37
C GLN A 196 32.45 -9.71 8.40
N TYR A 197 31.84 -9.86 7.21
CA TYR A 197 32.21 -10.90 6.25
C TYR A 197 33.25 -10.41 5.23
N LEU A 198 34.07 -11.34 4.76
CA LEU A 198 35.03 -11.10 3.67
C LEU A 198 34.32 -10.74 2.35
N PRO A 199 34.98 -9.98 1.45
CA PRO A 199 34.35 -9.44 0.25
C PRO A 199 33.58 -10.44 -0.62
N PRO A 200 34.06 -11.67 -0.90
CA PRO A 200 33.33 -12.61 -1.76
C PRO A 200 31.97 -13.03 -1.17
N LYS A 201 31.93 -13.33 0.13
CA LYS A 201 30.68 -13.68 0.84
C LYS A 201 29.79 -12.46 0.98
N ARG A 202 30.37 -11.32 1.33
CA ARG A 202 29.64 -10.07 1.52
C ARG A 202 28.97 -9.62 0.23
N TYR A 203 29.64 -9.74 -0.91
CA TYR A 203 29.09 -9.40 -2.23
C TYR A 203 27.80 -10.16 -2.53
N ARG A 204 27.77 -11.48 -2.30
CA ARG A 204 26.57 -12.30 -2.49
C ARG A 204 25.41 -11.83 -1.61
N LEU A 205 25.69 -11.54 -0.34
CA LEU A 205 24.70 -10.99 0.58
C LEU A 205 24.16 -9.63 0.11
N LEU A 206 25.03 -8.72 -0.36
CA LEU A 206 24.58 -7.42 -0.87
C LEU A 206 23.57 -7.58 -2.01
N LYS A 207 23.82 -8.53 -2.91
CA LYS A 207 22.96 -8.85 -4.03
C LYS A 207 21.59 -9.34 -3.55
N GLU A 208 21.58 -10.37 -2.70
CA GLU A 208 20.37 -10.98 -2.15
C GLU A 208 19.50 -9.96 -1.40
N MET A 209 20.12 -9.07 -0.62
CA MET A 209 19.41 -8.03 0.12
C MET A 209 18.73 -7.01 -0.81
N ILE A 210 19.38 -6.63 -1.92
CA ILE A 210 18.79 -5.71 -2.91
C ILE A 210 17.63 -6.41 -3.64
N GLU A 211 17.83 -7.65 -4.11
CA GLU A 211 16.80 -8.47 -4.78
C GLU A 211 15.53 -8.59 -3.92
N THR A 212 15.73 -8.89 -2.64
CA THR A 212 14.71 -8.97 -1.60
C THR A 212 13.83 -7.71 -1.51
N VAL A 213 14.38 -6.52 -1.80
CA VAL A 213 13.63 -5.25 -1.79
C VAL A 213 12.94 -5.02 -3.13
N VAL A 214 13.66 -5.17 -4.25
CA VAL A 214 13.15 -4.81 -5.60
C VAL A 214 12.15 -5.82 -6.17
N GLU A 215 12.14 -7.05 -5.66
CA GLU A 215 11.19 -8.10 -6.05
C GLU A 215 9.90 -8.09 -5.22
N ASP A 216 9.82 -7.22 -4.20
CA ASP A 216 8.64 -7.11 -3.36
C ASP A 216 7.48 -6.42 -4.11
N SER A 217 6.65 -7.24 -4.76
CA SER A 217 5.51 -6.79 -5.57
C SER A 217 4.51 -5.93 -4.80
N LYS A 218 4.42 -6.09 -3.47
CA LYS A 218 3.48 -5.36 -2.61
C LYS A 218 3.93 -3.92 -2.33
N LEU A 219 5.12 -3.52 -2.78
CA LEU A 219 5.59 -2.13 -2.74
C LEU A 219 5.17 -1.32 -3.98
N LYS A 220 4.63 -1.97 -5.02
CA LYS A 220 4.17 -1.27 -6.22
C LYS A 220 2.99 -0.34 -5.89
N PRO A 221 2.98 0.89 -6.46
CA PRO A 221 1.80 1.72 -6.42
C PRO A 221 0.66 1.07 -7.22
N ASP A 222 -0.58 1.46 -6.90
CA ASP A 222 -1.78 1.13 -7.67
C ASP A 222 -1.67 1.60 -9.13
#